data_AF-A0A6V8MQ26-F1
#
_entry.id   AF-A0A6V8MQ26-F1
#
_cell.length_a   1.000
_cell.length_b   1.000
_cell.length_c   1.000
_cell.angle_alpha   90.00
_cell.angle_beta   90.00
_cell.angle_gamma   90.00
#
_symmetry.space_group_name_H-M   'P 1'
#
loop_
_entity.id
_entity.type
_entity.pdbx_description
1 polymer ?
#
loop_
_entity_poly.entity_id
_entity_poly.type
_entity_poly.pdbx_seq_one_letter_code
_entity_poly.pdbx_strand_id
1 'polypeptide(L)'
;MDLTDFVRDQMKTRPNQPSMPVLRPETIRQEIIALLSRESMTARELSGQVGVAEKEVLYHLEHIRLALRDALVLEPALCLACGFSLRKRERLKGPGRCPVCKSQHIAEPRFAITRL
;
A
#
# COMPACT_ATOMS: atom_id res chain seq x y z
N MET A 1 -18.80 -62.85 13.26
CA MET A 1 -18.46 -61.43 13.04
C MET A 1 -17.23 -61.17 13.87
N ASP A 2 -16.12 -60.95 13.18
CA ASP A 2 -14.76 -61.16 13.68
C ASP A 2 -14.16 -59.84 14.21
N LEU A 3 -13.24 -59.93 15.18
CA LEU A 3 -12.57 -58.80 15.85
C LEU A 3 -11.78 -57.92 14.88
N THR A 4 -11.50 -58.40 13.67
CA THR A 4 -10.76 -57.72 12.61
C THR A 4 -11.55 -56.63 11.87
N ASP A 5 -12.89 -56.63 11.93
CA ASP A 5 -13.71 -55.59 11.27
C ASP A 5 -13.78 -54.27 12.06
N PHE A 6 -13.53 -54.30 13.37
CA PHE A 6 -13.68 -53.11 14.24
C PHE A 6 -12.60 -52.05 14.01
N VAL A 7 -11.39 -52.46 13.61
CA VAL A 7 -10.26 -51.54 13.45
C VAL A 7 -10.38 -50.69 12.17
N ARG A 8 -11.22 -51.10 11.20
CA ARG A 8 -11.33 -50.42 9.90
C ARG A 8 -12.20 -49.15 9.91
N ASP A 9 -13.07 -48.98 10.91
CA ASP A 9 -14.05 -47.87 10.96
C ASP A 9 -13.52 -46.56 11.60
N GLN A 10 -12.33 -46.59 12.22
CA GLN A 10 -11.72 -45.43 12.89
C GLN A 10 -11.01 -44.45 11.94
N MET A 11 -11.23 -44.57 10.62
CA MET A 11 -10.81 -43.59 9.61
C MET A 11 -11.90 -42.57 9.25
N LYS A 12 -12.83 -42.28 10.17
CA LYS A 12 -13.87 -41.27 9.94
C LYS A 12 -13.40 -39.88 10.33
N THR A 13 -12.92 -39.17 9.31
CA THR A 13 -13.03 -37.71 9.13
C THR A 13 -12.56 -36.85 10.30
N ARG A 14 -11.29 -36.44 10.26
CA ARG A 14 -10.86 -35.23 10.99
C ARG A 14 -11.64 -34.04 10.44
N PRO A 15 -12.32 -33.23 11.27
CA PRO A 15 -12.93 -31.99 10.79
C PRO A 15 -11.81 -31.11 10.22
N ASN A 16 -11.99 -30.66 8.97
CA ASN A 16 -11.11 -29.70 8.32
C ASN A 16 -11.13 -28.42 9.15
N GLN A 17 -10.11 -28.23 9.99
CA GLN A 17 -9.95 -26.98 10.71
C GLN A 17 -9.84 -25.86 9.67
N PRO A 18 -10.65 -24.79 9.74
CA PRO A 18 -10.35 -23.61 8.95
C PRO A 18 -8.96 -23.15 9.38
N SER A 19 -8.01 -23.24 8.45
CA SER A 19 -6.65 -22.74 8.67
C SER A 19 -6.80 -21.27 9.02
N MET A 20 -6.46 -20.92 10.26
CA MET A 20 -6.26 -19.53 10.66
C MET A 20 -5.47 -18.86 9.53
N PRO A 21 -5.85 -17.63 9.10
CA PRO A 21 -5.11 -16.97 8.04
C PRO A 21 -3.66 -16.99 8.48
N VAL A 22 -2.82 -17.71 7.73
CA VAL A 22 -1.38 -17.65 7.88
C VAL A 22 -1.08 -16.16 7.96
N LEU A 23 -0.43 -15.70 9.03
CA LEU A 23 0.19 -14.37 9.04
C LEU A 23 1.18 -14.42 7.88
N ARG A 24 0.67 -14.06 6.69
CA ARG A 24 1.47 -13.92 5.50
C ARG A 24 2.41 -12.79 5.90
N PRO A 25 3.75 -12.98 5.85
CA PRO A 25 4.65 -11.85 5.98
C PRO A 25 4.08 -10.79 5.05
N GLU A 26 3.72 -9.64 5.64
CA GLU A 26 2.97 -8.62 4.94
C GLU A 26 3.71 -8.38 3.63
N THR A 27 3.06 -8.69 2.51
CA THR A 27 3.69 -8.34 1.23
C THR A 27 3.92 -6.83 1.30
N ILE A 28 5.01 -6.32 0.73
CA ILE A 28 5.35 -4.88 0.83
C ILE A 28 4.14 -3.97 0.54
N ARG A 29 3.23 -4.39 -0.35
CA ARG A 29 1.95 -3.72 -0.61
C ARG A 29 1.00 -3.68 0.59
N GLN A 30 0.85 -4.77 1.34
CA GLN A 30 0.03 -4.82 2.56
C GLN A 30 0.61 -3.91 3.65
N GLU A 31 1.92 -3.88 3.80
CA GLU A 31 2.60 -2.99 4.75
C GLU A 31 2.38 -1.51 4.36
N ILE A 32 2.57 -1.17 3.08
CA ILE A 32 2.24 0.16 2.54
C ILE A 32 0.76 0.51 2.79
N ILE A 33 -0.18 -0.41 2.55
CA ILE A 33 -1.60 -0.18 2.82
C ILE A 33 -1.83 0.09 4.30
N ALA A 34 -1.22 -0.69 5.20
CA ALA A 34 -1.36 -0.53 6.64
C ALA A 34 -0.85 0.83 7.12
N LEU A 35 0.29 1.29 6.60
CA LEU A 35 0.86 2.61 6.88
C LEU A 35 -0.08 3.72 6.38
N LEU A 36 -0.50 3.66 5.11
CA LEU A 36 -1.33 4.68 4.49
C LEU A 36 -2.76 4.76 5.02
N SER A 37 -3.22 3.70 5.69
CA SER A 37 -4.51 3.68 6.39
C SER A 37 -4.46 4.38 7.75
N ARG A 38 -3.26 4.65 8.28
CA ARG A 38 -3.05 5.35 9.56
C ARG A 38 -2.72 6.82 9.34
N GLU A 39 -1.85 7.12 8.39
CA GLU A 39 -1.33 8.46 8.14
C GLU A 39 -1.03 8.68 6.65
N SER A 40 -1.15 9.92 6.18
CA SER A 40 -0.67 10.26 4.83
C SER A 40 0.86 10.31 4.82
N MET A 41 1.51 9.69 3.84
CA MET A 41 2.98 9.60 3.77
C MET A 41 3.54 9.90 2.38
N THR A 42 4.77 10.39 2.30
CA THR A 42 5.51 10.50 1.02
C THR A 42 6.11 9.16 0.60
N ALA A 43 6.52 9.04 -0.67
CA ALA A 43 7.20 7.84 -1.15
C ALA A 43 8.55 7.62 -0.43
N ARG A 44 9.27 8.69 -0.08
CA ARG A 44 10.49 8.64 0.74
C ARG A 44 10.21 8.11 2.15
N GLU A 45 9.16 8.61 2.80
CA GLU A 45 8.79 8.15 4.15
C GLU A 45 8.43 6.66 4.14
N LEU A 46 7.62 6.23 3.16
CA LEU A 46 7.28 4.81 2.95
C LEU A 46 8.52 3.95 2.70
N SER A 47 9.44 4.40 1.85
CA SER A 47 10.71 3.73 1.56
C SER A 47 11.52 3.47 2.83
N GLY A 48 11.59 4.46 3.72
CA GLY A 48 12.24 4.32 5.03
C GLY A 48 11.56 3.31 5.96
N GLN A 49 10.23 3.22 5.93
CA GLN A 49 9.47 2.30 6.79
C GLN A 49 9.53 0.86 6.29
N VAL A 50 9.32 0.65 4.99
CA VAL A 50 9.19 -0.71 4.41
C VAL A 50 10.51 -1.27 3.88
N GLY A 51 11.60 -0.49 3.91
CA GLY A 51 12.95 -0.96 3.59
C GLY A 51 13.24 -1.22 2.10
N VAL A 52 12.46 -0.63 1.18
CA VAL A 52 12.70 -0.72 -0.28
C VAL A 52 12.94 0.62 -0.92
N ALA A 53 13.49 0.63 -2.13
CA ALA A 53 13.80 1.88 -2.80
C ALA A 53 12.52 2.68 -3.10
N GLU A 54 12.59 4.01 -3.07
CA GLU A 54 11.46 4.90 -3.38
C GLU A 54 10.83 4.59 -4.75
N LYS A 55 11.64 4.17 -5.73
CA LYS A 55 11.15 3.72 -7.04
C LYS A 55 10.27 2.46 -6.94
N GLU A 56 10.61 1.53 -6.06
CA GLU A 56 9.84 0.31 -5.82
C GLU A 56 8.57 0.60 -5.05
N VAL A 57 8.61 1.54 -4.09
CA VAL A 57 7.41 2.07 -3.43
C VAL A 57 6.42 2.63 -4.46
N LEU A 58 6.90 3.47 -5.39
CA LEU A 58 6.05 4.03 -6.44
C LEU A 58 5.42 2.94 -7.32
N TYR A 59 6.17 1.90 -7.67
CA TYR A 59 5.65 0.72 -8.38
C TYR A 59 4.57 -0.01 -7.58
N HIS A 60 4.77 -0.19 -6.26
CA HIS A 60 3.75 -0.79 -5.40
C HIS A 60 2.49 0.07 -5.25
N LEU A 61 2.63 1.38 -5.13
CA LEU A 61 1.51 2.32 -5.07
C LEU A 61 0.65 2.28 -6.34
N GLU A 62 1.25 2.11 -7.52
CA GLU A 62 0.49 1.92 -8.77
C GLU A 62 -0.40 0.67 -8.71
N HIS A 63 0.12 -0.43 -8.17
CA HIS A 63 -0.64 -1.67 -8.00
C HIS A 63 -1.75 -1.53 -6.95
N ILE A 64 -1.47 -0.86 -5.84
CA ILE A 64 -2.47 -0.58 -4.78
C ILE A 64 -3.59 0.28 -5.35
N ARG A 65 -3.26 1.31 -6.14
CA ARG A 65 -4.25 2.16 -6.83
C ARG A 65 -5.19 1.36 -7.72
N LEU A 66 -4.66 0.38 -8.47
CA LEU A 66 -5.48 -0.49 -9.31
C LEU A 66 -6.39 -1.40 -8.48
N ALA A 67 -5.90 -1.91 -7.35
CA ALA A 67 -6.65 -2.82 -6.48
C ALA A 67 -7.75 -2.10 -5.68
N LEU A 68 -7.44 -0.93 -5.11
CA LEU A 68 -8.32 -0.19 -4.19
C LEU A 68 -9.09 0.94 -4.88
N ARG A 69 -8.82 1.22 -6.16
CA ARG A 69 -9.46 2.27 -6.97
C ARG A 69 -9.44 3.63 -6.24
N ASP A 70 -10.63 4.14 -5.89
CA ASP A 70 -10.84 5.49 -5.36
C ASP A 70 -10.45 5.66 -3.89
N ALA A 71 -10.06 4.57 -3.22
CA ALA A 71 -9.64 4.60 -1.83
C ALA A 71 -8.23 5.17 -1.63
N LEU A 72 -7.33 5.00 -2.60
CA LEU A 72 -5.99 5.59 -2.55
C LEU A 72 -6.04 7.02 -3.08
N VAL A 73 -5.86 7.98 -2.18
CA VAL A 73 -5.87 9.41 -2.46
C VAL A 73 -4.44 9.92 -2.60
N LEU A 74 -4.20 10.69 -3.67
CA LEU A 74 -2.96 11.42 -3.88
C LEU A 74 -3.15 12.87 -3.44
N GLU A 75 -2.46 13.28 -2.39
CA GLU A 75 -2.30 14.67 -2.03
C GLU A 75 -1.22 15.29 -2.93
N PRO A 76 -1.60 16.21 -3.83
CA PRO A 76 -0.69 16.76 -4.83
C PRO A 76 0.40 17.60 -4.17
N ALA A 77 1.59 17.60 -4.77
CA ALA A 77 2.68 18.47 -4.39
C ALA A 77 2.24 19.94 -4.31
N LEU A 78 2.70 20.66 -3.29
CA LEU A 78 2.37 22.07 -3.05
C LEU A 78 3.64 22.92 -3.17
N CYS A 79 3.56 24.07 -3.83
CA CYS A 79 4.63 25.05 -3.72
C CYS A 79 4.56 25.76 -2.36
N LEU A 80 5.57 25.57 -1.53
CA LEU A 80 5.65 26.18 -0.19
C LEU A 80 5.88 27.69 -0.23
N ALA A 81 6.33 28.23 -1.37
CA ALA A 81 6.56 29.67 -1.52
C ALA A 81 5.30 30.47 -1.91
N CYS A 82 4.31 29.85 -2.57
CA CYS A 82 3.12 30.57 -3.04
C CYS A 82 1.79 29.82 -2.86
N GLY A 83 1.80 28.62 -2.27
CA GLY A 83 0.61 27.81 -2.03
C GLY A 83 0.01 27.15 -3.29
N PHE A 84 0.63 27.30 -4.47
CA PHE A 84 0.11 26.69 -5.69
C PHE A 84 0.14 25.15 -5.60
N SER A 85 -1.00 24.50 -5.86
CA SER A 85 -1.14 23.04 -5.87
C SER A 85 -0.87 22.48 -7.27
N LEU A 86 0.11 21.58 -7.38
CA LEU A 86 0.56 21.01 -8.65
C LEU A 86 -0.34 19.83 -9.09
N ARG A 87 -1.67 20.05 -9.15
CA ARG A 87 -2.68 19.01 -9.44
C ARG A 87 -2.60 18.44 -10.87
N LYS A 88 -2.22 19.26 -11.85
CA LYS A 88 -2.35 18.97 -13.29
C LYS A 88 -1.23 18.12 -13.89
N ARG A 89 -0.24 17.66 -13.11
CA ARG A 89 0.94 16.97 -13.66
C ARG A 89 1.18 15.65 -12.94
N GLU A 90 0.39 14.65 -13.33
CA GLU A 90 0.55 13.21 -13.02
C GLU A 90 1.84 12.60 -13.61
N ARG A 91 2.95 13.35 -13.66
CA ARG A 91 4.26 12.80 -14.03
C ARG A 91 5.01 12.46 -12.75
N LEU A 92 5.50 11.22 -12.68
CA LEU A 92 6.39 10.72 -11.60
C LEU A 92 7.60 11.63 -11.33
N LYS A 93 8.01 12.46 -12.30
CA LYS A 93 8.93 13.58 -12.10
C LYS A 93 8.17 14.90 -12.25
N GLY A 94 7.88 15.56 -11.12
CA GLY A 94 7.31 16.90 -11.09
C GLY A 94 8.24 17.93 -11.76
N PRO A 95 7.73 19.12 -12.15
CA PRO A 95 8.59 20.20 -12.59
C PRO A 95 9.48 20.66 -11.43
N GLY A 96 10.79 20.82 -11.67
CA GLY A 96 11.71 21.32 -10.64
C GLY A 96 11.42 22.74 -10.14
N ARG A 97 10.46 23.45 -10.73
CA ARG A 97 10.06 24.83 -10.37
C ARG A 97 8.55 25.01 -10.44
N CYS A 98 8.03 25.85 -9.54
CA CYS A 98 6.63 26.26 -9.53
C CYS A 98 6.29 27.05 -10.81
N PRO A 99 5.21 26.73 -11.53
CA PRO A 99 4.83 27.46 -12.75
C PRO A 99 4.42 28.91 -12.47
N VAL A 100 3.91 29.19 -11.26
CA VAL A 100 3.41 30.51 -10.85
C VAL A 100 4.52 31.42 -10.35
N CYS A 101 5.29 31.00 -9.33
CA CYS A 101 6.29 31.86 -8.68
C CYS A 101 7.74 31.50 -9.01
N LYS A 102 7.98 30.44 -9.81
CA LYS A 102 9.30 29.92 -10.20
C LYS A 102 10.18 29.37 -9.06
N SER A 103 9.69 29.36 -7.81
CA SER A 103 10.38 28.75 -6.67
C SER A 103 10.61 27.25 -6.87
N GLN A 104 11.72 26.74 -6.33
CA GLN A 104 12.05 25.31 -6.27
C GLN A 104 11.57 24.66 -4.96
N HIS A 105 10.99 25.45 -4.05
CA HIS A 105 10.51 24.98 -2.76
C HIS A 105 9.13 24.33 -2.92
N ILE A 106 9.15 23.04 -3.29
CA ILE A 106 7.97 22.24 -3.61
C ILE A 106 7.93 21.07 -2.62
N ALA A 107 6.82 20.93 -1.90
CA ALA A 107 6.57 19.79 -1.03
C ALA A 107 6.35 18.52 -1.87
N GLU A 108 6.85 17.39 -1.38
CA GLU A 108 6.61 16.08 -1.99
C GLU A 108 5.11 15.73 -1.95
N PRO A 109 4.59 15.02 -2.96
CA PRO A 109 3.24 14.49 -2.90
C PRO A 109 3.12 13.46 -1.76
N ARG A 110 1.97 13.44 -1.11
CA ARG A 110 1.63 12.45 -0.07
C ARG A 110 0.54 11.51 -0.56
N PHE A 111 0.55 10.29 -0.07
CA PHE A 111 -0.44 9.27 -0.37
C PHE A 111 -1.22 8.98 0.90
N ALA A 112 -2.52 8.69 0.80
CA ALA A 112 -3.37 8.32 1.93
C ALA A 112 -4.42 7.30 1.47
N ILE A 113 -4.89 6.45 2.38
CA ILE A 113 -6.06 5.59 2.14
C ILE A 113 -7.23 6.12 2.97
N THR A 114 -8.30 6.54 2.29
CA THR A 114 -9.46 7.19 2.94
C THR A 114 -10.62 6.24 3.20
N ARG A 115 -10.61 5.06 2.57
CA ARG A 115 -11.63 4.03 2.73
C ARG A 115 -11.00 2.66 2.54
N LEU A 116 -11.18 1.74 3.49
CA LEU A 116 -10.90 0.31 3.30
C LEU A 116 -12.22 -0.45 3.21
#